data_AF-A0A951BDP9-F1
#
_entry.id   AF-A0A951BDP9-F1
#
_cell.length_a   1.000
_cell.length_b   1.000
_cell.length_c   1.000
_cell.angle_alpha   90.00
_cell.angle_beta   90.00
_cell.angle_gamma   90.00
#
_symmetry.space_group_name_H-M   'P 1'
#
loop_
_entity.id
_entity.type
_entity.pdbx_description
1 polymer ?
#
loop_
_entity_poly.entity_id
_entity_poly.type
_entity_poly.pdbx_seq_one_letter_code
_entity_poly.pdbx_strand_id
1 'polypeptide(L)'
;MHDDSAAAAPDVARVPSQIGEPAPRRRSLPRLLGAFLRDVFRTRLDKSRARIRVVAFGFAAIYCVVGGRLIQLGMRPDTPDTFKHVAAEAAAAARPDIIDRNGEILATDIRVMSIFAEPKRIIDKDEAVELLTAVLPDVNARELRDRLSSRKGFAWVKRGVTPKEQEEVFRLGLPGVGFLPEDKRVYPNGPIAAHVLGLTNVDNAGIAGIEKYIDDQGLGALHGAGFNLSAADMKPVRLSLDLKVTYALRDELLQGIAKYKANAAAGAILDVNTGEVIALASLPDYDPNTAAAEALDKDHINRLTVGVYEMGSTF
;
A
#
# COMPACT_ATOMS: atom_id res chain seq x y z
N MET A 1 -45.91 91.94 7.74
CA MET A 1 -45.52 92.93 8.75
C MET A 1 -44.14 92.51 9.24
N HIS A 2 -43.11 93.24 8.81
CA HIS A 2 -41.68 93.06 9.14
C HIS A 2 -41.08 91.70 8.73
N ASP A 3 -39.82 91.56 8.32
CA ASP A 3 -38.68 92.45 8.40
C ASP A 3 -37.63 92.06 7.35
N ASP A 4 -36.68 92.97 7.17
CA ASP A 4 -35.49 92.93 6.35
C ASP A 4 -34.58 91.71 6.59
N SER A 5 -33.77 91.37 5.58
CA SER A 5 -32.31 91.54 5.67
C SER A 5 -31.59 90.86 4.50
N ALA A 6 -30.85 91.69 3.77
CA ALA A 6 -29.84 91.32 2.80
C ALA A 6 -28.57 90.74 3.45
N ALA A 7 -27.88 89.85 2.73
CA ALA A 7 -26.41 89.67 2.71
C ALA A 7 -26.10 88.58 1.65
N ALA A 8 -25.63 88.94 0.46
CA ALA A 8 -24.21 89.05 0.07
C ALA A 8 -23.77 87.83 -0.78
N ALA A 9 -23.38 88.14 -2.02
CA ALA A 9 -22.77 87.29 -3.06
C ALA A 9 -21.39 86.73 -2.62
N PRO A 10 -20.65 85.85 -3.36
CA PRO A 10 -20.55 85.74 -4.83
C PRO A 10 -20.61 84.31 -5.41
N ASP A 11 -21.23 84.14 -6.58
CA ASP A 11 -20.59 84.06 -7.90
C ASP A 11 -19.65 82.85 -8.08
N VAL A 12 -20.22 81.77 -8.63
CA VAL A 12 -19.46 80.83 -9.48
C VAL A 12 -20.34 80.45 -10.67
N ALA A 13 -20.06 81.15 -11.78
CA ALA A 13 -20.31 80.83 -13.17
C ALA A 13 -20.92 79.43 -13.47
N ARG A 14 -22.15 79.46 -14.02
CA ARG A 14 -22.71 78.40 -14.86
C ARG A 14 -22.02 78.41 -16.22
N VAL A 15 -21.33 77.33 -16.57
CA VAL A 15 -20.93 77.03 -17.96
C VAL A 15 -22.03 76.16 -18.60
N PRO A 16 -22.58 76.55 -19.76
CA PRO A 16 -23.56 75.76 -20.48
C PRO A 16 -22.91 74.64 -21.34
N SER A 17 -23.70 73.59 -21.51
CA SER A 17 -23.47 72.38 -22.29
C SER A 17 -22.95 72.61 -23.72
N GLN A 18 -21.85 71.95 -24.08
CA GLN A 18 -21.50 71.64 -25.46
C GLN A 18 -21.49 70.12 -25.67
N ILE A 19 -22.08 69.72 -26.80
CA ILE A 19 -22.23 68.36 -27.31
C ILE A 19 -20.84 67.82 -27.66
N GLY A 20 -20.39 66.77 -26.95
CA GLY A 20 -19.15 66.05 -27.24
C GLY A 20 -19.43 64.71 -27.92
N GLU A 21 -18.75 64.47 -29.04
CA GLU A 21 -18.72 63.22 -29.81
C GLU A 21 -18.45 61.97 -28.96
N PRO A 22 -18.91 60.77 -29.38
CA PRO A 22 -18.64 59.54 -28.64
C PRO A 22 -17.15 59.21 -28.60
N ALA A 23 -16.62 59.01 -27.40
CA ALA A 23 -15.23 58.65 -27.14
C ALA A 23 -14.78 57.35 -27.86
N PRO A 24 -13.52 57.25 -28.32
CA PRO A 24 -13.01 56.06 -28.99
C PRO A 24 -12.98 54.86 -28.05
N ARG A 25 -13.63 53.75 -28.46
CA ARG A 25 -13.65 52.47 -27.75
C ARG A 25 -12.22 52.04 -27.36
N ARG A 26 -11.93 52.02 -26.05
CA ARG A 26 -10.72 51.40 -25.48
C ARG A 26 -10.64 49.94 -25.94
N ARG A 27 -9.62 49.63 -26.75
CA ARG A 27 -9.34 48.27 -27.24
C ARG A 27 -8.80 47.43 -26.08
N SER A 28 -9.51 46.37 -25.71
CA SER A 28 -9.11 45.45 -24.65
C SER A 28 -8.01 44.48 -25.11
N LEU A 29 -7.04 44.21 -24.23
CA LEU A 29 -5.90 43.29 -24.40
C LEU A 29 -6.21 41.90 -25.00
N PRO A 30 -7.33 41.22 -24.70
CA PRO A 30 -7.60 39.89 -25.29
C PRO A 30 -7.84 39.93 -26.81
N ARG A 31 -8.22 41.09 -27.38
CA ARG A 31 -8.34 41.24 -28.84
C ARG A 31 -7.00 41.45 -29.53
N LEU A 32 -5.99 41.99 -28.84
CA LEU A 32 -4.62 42.08 -29.36
C LEU A 32 -3.97 40.70 -29.44
N LEU A 33 -4.16 39.86 -28.41
CA LEU A 33 -3.65 38.48 -28.41
C LEU A 33 -4.33 37.63 -29.51
N GLY A 34 -5.65 37.76 -29.65
CA GLY A 34 -6.42 37.04 -30.68
C GLY A 34 -6.25 37.60 -32.10
N ALA A 35 -5.78 38.83 -32.27
CA ALA A 35 -5.36 39.39 -33.55
C ALA A 35 -3.93 38.95 -33.89
N PHE A 36 -3.02 38.94 -32.91
CA PHE A 36 -1.66 38.44 -33.06
C PHE A 36 -1.64 36.95 -33.42
N LEU A 37 -2.42 36.12 -32.73
CA LEU A 37 -2.56 34.69 -33.04
C LEU A 37 -3.15 34.46 -34.45
N ARG A 38 -4.09 35.29 -34.89
CA ARG A 38 -4.64 35.19 -36.26
C ARG A 38 -3.67 35.63 -37.35
N ASP A 39 -2.81 36.61 -37.07
CA ASP A 39 -1.77 37.07 -38.00
C ASP A 39 -0.58 36.11 -38.08
N VAL A 40 -0.32 35.34 -37.02
CA VAL A 40 0.67 34.26 -37.04
C VAL A 40 0.21 33.09 -37.90
N PHE A 41 -1.10 32.81 -37.96
CA PHE A 41 -1.68 31.67 -38.68
C PHE A 41 -2.24 31.99 -40.09
N ARG A 42 -2.26 33.25 -40.55
CA ARG A 42 -2.58 33.59 -41.96
C ARG A 42 -1.29 33.78 -42.77
N THR A 43 -1.09 32.85 -43.69
CA THR A 43 0.05 32.66 -44.58
C THR A 43 0.37 33.85 -45.50
N ARG A 44 1.55 34.45 -45.31
CA ARG A 44 2.45 34.96 -46.38
C ARG A 44 3.91 34.71 -45.99
N LEU A 45 4.68 34.15 -46.91
CA LEU A 45 5.97 33.46 -46.72
C LEU A 45 7.23 34.35 -46.86
N ASP A 46 7.12 35.68 -46.75
CA ASP A 46 8.21 36.58 -47.20
C ASP A 46 9.06 37.26 -46.12
N LYS A 47 8.99 36.85 -44.85
CA LYS A 47 9.95 37.28 -43.79
C LYS A 47 10.37 36.11 -42.89
N SER A 48 11.04 35.13 -43.50
CA SER A 48 11.44 33.86 -42.90
C SER A 48 12.39 33.98 -41.69
N ARG A 49 13.33 34.94 -41.68
CA ARG A 49 14.39 35.03 -40.63
C ARG A 49 13.92 35.48 -39.25
N ALA A 50 12.89 36.33 -39.14
CA ALA A 50 12.41 36.80 -37.84
C ALA A 50 11.51 35.76 -37.17
N ARG A 51 10.70 35.04 -37.95
CA ARG A 51 9.79 34.00 -37.45
C ARG A 51 10.52 32.73 -37.04
N ILE A 52 11.52 32.31 -37.82
CA ILE A 52 12.42 31.20 -37.44
C ILE A 52 13.10 31.52 -36.10
N ARG A 53 13.52 32.77 -35.86
CA ARG A 53 14.13 33.17 -34.58
C ARG A 53 13.17 33.09 -33.39
N VAL A 54 11.90 33.44 -33.58
CA VAL A 54 10.88 33.32 -32.51
C VAL A 54 10.59 31.86 -32.18
N VAL A 55 10.44 31.01 -33.20
CA VAL A 55 10.23 29.57 -33.01
C VAL A 55 11.48 28.93 -32.38
N ALA A 56 12.67 29.26 -32.86
CA ALA A 56 13.94 28.78 -32.30
C ALA A 56 14.13 29.22 -30.84
N PHE A 57 13.75 30.46 -30.50
CA PHE A 57 13.78 30.93 -29.11
C PHE A 57 12.77 30.18 -28.24
N GLY A 58 11.58 29.88 -28.76
CA GLY A 58 10.59 29.05 -28.07
C GLY A 58 11.12 27.64 -27.78
N PHE A 59 11.73 26.98 -28.77
CA PHE A 59 12.38 25.69 -28.57
C PHE A 59 13.56 25.77 -27.60
N ALA A 60 14.42 26.79 -27.71
CA ALA A 60 15.55 26.98 -26.80
C ALA A 60 15.09 27.19 -25.36
N ALA A 61 14.01 27.96 -25.13
CA ALA A 61 13.43 28.13 -23.80
C ALA A 61 12.92 26.79 -23.23
N ILE A 62 12.23 25.97 -24.05
CA ILE A 62 11.80 24.63 -23.65
C ILE A 62 13.01 23.75 -23.28
N TYR A 63 14.06 23.72 -24.11
CA TYR A 63 15.27 22.96 -23.83
C TYR A 63 16.00 23.44 -22.57
N CYS A 64 16.02 24.75 -22.29
CA CYS A 64 16.56 25.29 -21.04
C CYS A 64 15.73 24.87 -19.83
N VAL A 65 14.40 24.82 -19.93
CA VAL A 65 13.53 24.33 -18.86
C VAL A 65 13.78 22.84 -18.61
N VAL A 66 13.86 22.02 -19.66
CA VAL A 66 14.16 20.58 -19.54
C VAL A 66 15.56 20.36 -18.97
N GLY A 67 16.58 21.07 -19.48
CA GLY A 67 17.95 20.97 -19.00
C GLY A 67 18.11 21.42 -17.55
N GLY A 68 17.49 22.55 -17.18
CA GLY A 68 17.41 22.99 -15.80
C GLY A 68 16.71 21.97 -14.90
N ARG A 69 15.63 21.34 -15.40
CA ARG A 69 14.96 20.26 -14.67
C ARG A 69 15.81 19.02 -14.48
N LEU A 70 16.59 18.63 -15.50
CA LEU A 70 17.51 17.50 -15.43
C LEU A 70 18.65 17.77 -14.44
N ILE A 71 19.23 18.97 -14.43
CA ILE A 71 20.25 19.37 -13.44
C ILE A 71 19.65 19.35 -12.04
N GLN A 72 18.44 19.89 -11.86
CA GLN A 72 17.73 19.84 -10.58
C GLN A 72 17.45 18.40 -10.14
N LEU A 73 17.16 17.49 -11.07
CA LEU A 73 16.96 16.07 -10.78
C LEU A 73 18.28 15.39 -10.38
N GLY A 74 19.38 15.70 -11.10
CA GLY A 74 20.71 15.13 -10.86
C GLY A 74 21.43 15.67 -9.61
N MET A 75 21.04 16.83 -9.08
CA MET A 75 21.56 17.35 -7.82
C MET A 75 20.81 16.86 -6.57
N ARG A 76 19.74 16.06 -6.73
CA ARG A 76 19.12 15.41 -5.58
C ARG A 76 20.02 14.26 -5.13
N PRO A 77 20.41 14.18 -3.84
CA PRO A 77 21.19 13.07 -3.35
C PRO A 77 20.46 11.77 -3.62
N ASP A 78 21.19 10.76 -4.08
CA ASP A 78 20.72 9.40 -4.31
C ASP A 78 20.16 8.81 -3.00
N THR A 79 18.91 9.14 -2.64
CA THR A 79 18.11 8.16 -1.89
C THR A 79 18.10 6.94 -2.79
N PRO A 80 18.69 5.79 -2.40
CA PRO A 80 18.77 4.65 -3.27
C PRO A 80 17.35 4.36 -3.76
N ASP A 81 17.10 4.38 -5.06
CA ASP A 81 15.76 4.12 -5.61
C ASP A 81 15.21 2.78 -5.06
N THR A 82 16.10 1.85 -4.71
CA THR A 82 15.82 0.63 -3.95
C THR A 82 15.01 0.85 -2.67
N PHE A 83 15.32 1.88 -1.86
CA PHE A 83 14.56 2.15 -0.63
C PHE A 83 13.12 2.53 -0.94
N LYS A 84 12.90 3.40 -1.93
CA LYS A 84 11.55 3.83 -2.32
C LYS A 84 10.73 2.68 -2.91
N HIS A 85 11.37 1.81 -3.69
CA HIS A 85 10.72 0.63 -4.24
C HIS A 85 10.33 -0.37 -3.14
N VAL A 86 11.25 -0.70 -2.23
CA VAL A 86 10.94 -1.61 -1.11
C VAL A 86 9.90 -1.00 -0.17
N ALA A 87 9.98 0.31 0.09
CA ALA A 87 8.99 1.01 0.90
C ALA A 87 7.59 1.01 0.26
N ALA A 88 7.52 1.20 -1.07
CA ALA A 88 6.27 1.15 -1.80
C ALA A 88 5.70 -0.27 -1.86
N GLU A 89 6.54 -1.27 -2.08
CA GLU A 89 6.13 -2.68 -2.13
C GLU A 89 5.59 -3.15 -0.78
N ALA A 90 6.27 -2.83 0.32
CA ALA A 90 5.81 -3.21 1.65
C ALA A 90 4.54 -2.46 2.09
N ALA A 91 4.32 -1.25 1.57
CA ALA A 91 3.09 -0.49 1.80
C ALA A 91 1.92 -0.94 0.91
N ALA A 92 2.20 -1.60 -0.22
CA ALA A 92 1.21 -2.07 -1.19
C ALA A 92 0.67 -3.46 -0.86
N ALA A 93 1.00 -4.03 0.30
CA ALA A 93 0.74 -5.43 0.61
C ALA A 93 -0.62 -5.69 1.32
N ALA A 94 -1.48 -4.69 1.48
CA ALA A 94 -2.75 -4.83 2.21
C ALA A 94 -3.70 -5.84 1.55
N ARG A 95 -4.53 -6.50 2.36
CA ARG A 95 -5.47 -7.54 1.90
C ARG A 95 -6.88 -7.27 2.43
N PRO A 96 -7.93 -7.77 1.75
CA PRO A 96 -9.28 -7.77 2.32
C PRO A 96 -9.37 -8.68 3.54
N ASP A 97 -10.23 -8.30 4.48
CA ASP A 97 -10.63 -9.19 5.57
C ASP A 97 -11.35 -10.42 5.01
N ILE A 98 -11.08 -11.58 5.61
CA ILE A 98 -11.87 -12.79 5.38
C ILE A 98 -12.81 -12.97 6.57
N ILE A 99 -14.09 -13.10 6.28
CA ILE A 99 -15.15 -13.27 7.28
C ILE A 99 -15.92 -14.57 7.04
N ASP A 100 -16.47 -15.13 8.12
CA ASP A 100 -17.40 -16.26 8.07
C ASP A 100 -18.78 -15.81 7.56
N ARG A 101 -19.70 -16.77 7.40
CA ARG A 101 -21.07 -16.51 6.93
C ARG A 101 -21.90 -15.58 7.84
N ASN A 102 -21.59 -15.55 9.12
CA ASN A 102 -22.21 -14.73 10.17
C ASN A 102 -21.50 -13.37 10.35
N GLY A 103 -20.37 -13.15 9.68
CA GLY A 103 -19.59 -11.91 9.76
C GLY A 103 -18.46 -11.93 10.77
N GLU A 104 -18.12 -13.09 11.35
CA GLU A 104 -16.99 -13.22 12.27
C GLU A 104 -15.67 -13.16 11.49
N ILE A 105 -14.66 -12.48 12.04
CA ILE A 105 -13.36 -12.33 11.38
C ILE A 105 -12.60 -13.67 11.44
N LEU A 106 -12.18 -14.15 10.27
CA LEU A 106 -11.34 -15.33 10.10
C LEU A 106 -9.87 -14.97 9.85
N ALA A 107 -9.63 -13.92 9.08
CA ALA A 107 -8.30 -13.36 8.84
C ALA A 107 -8.38 -11.86 8.57
N THR A 108 -7.43 -11.10 9.11
CA THR A 108 -7.37 -9.64 9.00
C THR A 108 -5.93 -9.15 8.95
N ASP A 109 -5.72 -7.95 8.42
CA ASP A 109 -4.40 -7.34 8.35
C ASP A 109 -4.22 -6.37 9.51
N ILE A 110 -3.07 -6.47 10.19
CA ILE A 110 -2.65 -5.50 11.18
C ILE A 110 -1.43 -4.74 10.68
N ARG A 111 -1.41 -3.43 10.96
CA ARG A 111 -0.26 -2.58 10.70
C ARG A 111 0.81 -2.84 11.75
N VAL A 112 1.94 -3.37 11.31
CA VAL A 112 3.13 -3.60 12.15
C VAL A 112 4.29 -2.73 11.65
N MET A 113 5.28 -2.54 12.51
CA MET A 113 6.54 -1.92 12.10
C MET A 113 7.56 -3.02 11.85
N SER A 114 8.37 -2.85 10.82
CA SER A 114 9.53 -3.69 10.55
C SER A 114 10.80 -2.87 10.64
N ILE A 115 11.89 -3.53 11.03
CA ILE A 115 13.19 -2.91 11.21
C ILE A 115 14.04 -3.20 9.99
N PHE A 116 14.54 -2.14 9.37
CA PHE A 116 15.50 -2.21 8.29
C PHE A 116 16.77 -1.47 8.64
N ALA A 117 17.82 -1.78 7.89
CA ALA A 117 19.11 -1.13 7.96
C ALA A 117 19.57 -0.68 6.57
N GLU A 118 20.28 0.43 6.53
CA GLU A 118 21.00 0.95 5.36
C GLU A 118 22.50 0.72 5.60
N PRO A 119 23.09 -0.38 5.11
CA PRO A 119 24.50 -0.74 5.35
C PRO A 119 25.52 0.37 5.08
N LYS A 120 25.22 1.28 4.15
CA LYS A 120 26.08 2.40 3.76
C LYS A 120 26.07 3.56 4.76
N ARG A 121 25.05 3.63 5.63
CA ARG A 121 24.87 4.69 6.63
C ARG A 121 25.26 4.26 8.05
N ILE A 122 25.52 2.97 8.23
CA ILE A 122 26.03 2.42 9.48
C ILE A 122 27.53 2.67 9.57
N ILE A 123 27.97 3.26 10.68
CA ILE A 123 29.36 3.62 10.94
C ILE A 123 30.14 2.38 11.39
N ASP A 124 29.71 1.77 12.51
CA ASP A 124 30.26 0.52 13.03
C ASP A 124 29.21 -0.58 12.89
N LYS A 125 29.51 -1.56 12.04
CA LYS A 125 28.62 -2.68 11.75
C LYS A 125 28.65 -3.73 12.84
N ASP A 126 29.79 -3.91 13.50
CA ASP A 126 29.92 -4.91 14.55
C ASP A 126 29.18 -4.45 15.80
N GLU A 127 29.31 -3.17 16.18
CA GLU A 127 28.54 -2.54 17.25
C GLU A 127 27.02 -2.61 16.96
N ALA A 128 26.61 -2.27 15.73
CA ALA A 128 25.20 -2.34 15.34
C ALA A 128 24.63 -3.77 15.48
N VAL A 129 25.38 -4.80 15.07
CA VAL A 129 24.94 -6.20 15.23
C VAL A 129 24.82 -6.58 16.70
N GLU A 130 25.79 -6.24 17.52
CA GLU A 130 25.80 -6.56 18.95
C GLU A 130 24.59 -5.92 19.66
N LEU A 131 24.38 -4.62 19.45
CA LEU A 131 23.28 -3.88 20.06
C LEU A 131 21.91 -4.37 19.56
N LEU A 132 21.76 -4.64 18.25
CA LEU A 132 20.50 -5.14 17.70
C LEU A 132 20.17 -6.54 18.21
N THR A 133 21.15 -7.43 18.30
CA THR A 133 20.93 -8.82 18.74
C THR A 133 20.73 -8.93 20.26
N ALA A 134 21.23 -7.97 21.04
CA ALA A 134 20.91 -7.86 22.45
C ALA A 134 19.43 -7.56 22.71
N VAL A 135 18.81 -6.76 21.84
CA VAL A 135 17.38 -6.41 21.91
C VAL A 135 16.49 -7.42 21.18
N LEU A 136 17.00 -8.01 20.10
CA LEU A 136 16.27 -8.94 19.24
C LEU A 136 16.91 -10.34 19.30
N PRO A 137 16.60 -11.14 20.33
CA PRO A 137 17.28 -12.42 20.58
C PRO A 137 16.97 -13.49 19.52
N ASP A 138 15.91 -13.32 18.74
CA ASP A 138 15.51 -14.19 17.64
C ASP A 138 16.30 -13.90 16.33
N VAL A 139 17.04 -12.79 16.26
CA VAL A 139 17.84 -12.44 15.10
C VAL A 139 19.22 -13.10 15.19
N ASN A 140 19.58 -13.86 14.15
CA ASN A 140 20.89 -14.49 14.08
C ASN A 140 21.99 -13.45 13.81
N ALA A 141 22.90 -13.27 14.77
CA ALA A 141 23.97 -12.27 14.70
C ALA A 141 24.88 -12.44 13.47
N ARG A 142 25.20 -13.68 13.10
CA ARG A 142 26.08 -13.96 11.95
C ARG A 142 25.40 -13.57 10.66
N GLU A 143 24.15 -13.98 10.48
CA GLU A 143 23.37 -13.65 9.28
C GLU A 143 23.15 -12.13 9.17
N LEU A 144 22.84 -11.46 10.28
CA LEU A 144 22.68 -10.02 10.31
C LEU A 144 24.00 -9.32 9.92
N ARG A 145 25.13 -9.77 10.47
CA ARG A 145 26.45 -9.23 10.13
C ARG A 145 26.75 -9.37 8.64
N ASP A 146 26.43 -10.51 8.03
CA ASP A 146 26.63 -10.74 6.60
C ASP A 146 25.75 -9.80 5.76
N ARG A 147 24.48 -9.62 6.15
CA ARG A 147 23.54 -8.68 5.51
C ARG A 147 24.04 -7.23 5.61
N LEU A 148 24.49 -6.80 6.79
CA LEU A 148 25.02 -5.44 7.03
C LEU A 148 26.39 -5.20 6.40
N SER A 149 27.20 -6.24 6.23
CA SER A 149 28.50 -6.15 5.56
C SER A 149 28.37 -5.97 4.04
N SER A 150 27.21 -6.32 3.47
CA SER A 150 26.93 -6.16 2.04
C SER A 150 26.95 -4.69 1.60
N ARG A 151 27.17 -4.44 0.29
CA ARG A 151 27.10 -3.11 -0.33
C ARG A 151 25.68 -2.67 -0.70
N LYS A 152 24.65 -3.40 -0.24
CA LYS A 152 23.25 -3.10 -0.54
C LYS A 152 22.84 -1.77 0.12
N GLY A 153 21.92 -1.06 -0.52
CA GLY A 153 21.34 0.17 0.05
C GLY A 153 20.31 -0.12 1.15
N PHE A 154 19.83 -1.36 1.24
CA PHE A 154 18.75 -1.77 2.12
C PHE A 154 18.97 -3.22 2.57
N ALA A 155 18.72 -3.49 3.85
CA ALA A 155 18.75 -4.82 4.44
C ALA A 155 17.68 -4.95 5.52
N TRP A 156 16.91 -6.04 5.48
CA TRP A 156 15.96 -6.37 6.55
C TRP A 156 16.71 -6.86 7.79
N VAL A 157 16.42 -6.24 8.93
CA VAL A 157 16.87 -6.71 10.26
C VAL A 157 15.84 -7.69 10.79
N LYS A 158 14.59 -7.24 10.96
CA LYS A 158 13.47 -8.06 11.45
C LYS A 158 12.15 -7.54 10.90
N ARG A 159 11.27 -8.43 10.44
CA ARG A 159 9.93 -8.09 9.92
C ARG A 159 8.89 -8.22 11.04
N GLY A 160 7.95 -7.28 11.13
CA GLY A 160 6.80 -7.34 12.05
C GLY A 160 7.18 -7.41 13.53
N VAL A 161 7.81 -6.34 14.04
CA VAL A 161 8.19 -6.20 15.45
C VAL A 161 7.06 -5.71 16.33
N THR A 162 7.13 -6.08 17.60
CA THR A 162 6.24 -5.56 18.63
C THR A 162 6.55 -4.09 18.93
N PRO A 163 5.59 -3.30 19.45
CA PRO A 163 5.84 -1.92 19.86
C PRO A 163 6.98 -1.79 20.88
N LYS A 164 7.15 -2.80 21.76
CA LYS A 164 8.22 -2.84 22.75
C LYS A 164 9.60 -2.99 22.10
N GLU A 165 9.76 -3.94 21.18
CA GLU A 165 11.00 -4.12 20.42
C GLU A 165 11.32 -2.89 19.56
N GLN A 166 10.29 -2.28 18.96
CA GLN A 166 10.44 -1.04 18.21
C GLN A 166 11.05 0.07 19.08
N GLU A 167 10.51 0.27 20.29
CA GLU A 167 11.00 1.28 21.22
C GLU A 167 12.43 0.97 21.68
N GLU A 168 12.71 -0.29 22.03
CA GLU A 168 14.05 -0.72 22.45
C GLU A 168 15.09 -0.48 21.36
N VAL A 169 14.80 -0.82 20.10
CA VAL A 169 15.69 -0.54 18.97
C VAL A 169 15.81 0.95 18.68
N PHE A 170 14.73 1.71 18.81
CA PHE A 170 14.78 3.17 18.64
C PHE A 170 15.72 3.83 19.67
N ARG A 171 15.72 3.34 20.92
CA ARG A 171 16.61 3.83 21.99
C ARG A 171 18.09 3.56 21.76
N LEU A 172 18.45 2.60 20.90
CA LEU A 172 19.86 2.33 20.57
C LEU A 172 20.51 3.47 19.78
N GLY A 173 19.73 4.35 19.13
CA GLY A 173 20.26 5.52 18.42
C GLY A 173 21.17 5.18 17.22
N LEU A 174 21.03 3.97 16.66
CA LEU A 174 21.91 3.47 15.61
C LEU A 174 21.71 4.23 14.28
N PRO A 175 22.75 4.88 13.73
CA PRO A 175 22.65 5.55 12.45
C PRO A 175 22.44 4.53 11.32
N GLY A 176 21.46 4.79 10.45
CA GLY A 176 21.15 3.90 9.33
C GLY A 176 20.22 2.75 9.67
N VAL A 177 19.75 2.61 10.91
CA VAL A 177 18.62 1.72 11.26
C VAL A 177 17.33 2.53 11.24
N GLY A 178 16.28 1.98 10.64
CA GLY A 178 15.00 2.64 10.50
C GLY A 178 13.83 1.68 10.62
N PHE A 179 12.63 2.25 10.61
CA PHE A 179 11.37 1.52 10.69
C PHE A 179 10.55 1.73 9.44
N LEU A 180 9.97 0.66 8.94
CA LEU A 180 9.04 0.70 7.83
C LEU A 180 7.69 0.11 8.26
N PRO A 181 6.58 0.83 8.07
CA PRO A 181 5.25 0.27 8.31
C PRO A 181 4.90 -0.79 7.26
N GLU A 182 4.38 -1.92 7.71
CA GLU A 182 3.97 -3.05 6.88
C GLU A 182 2.63 -3.61 7.34
N ASP A 183 1.87 -4.17 6.40
CA ASP A 183 0.67 -4.94 6.73
C ASP A 183 1.03 -6.41 6.90
N LYS A 184 0.62 -6.99 8.03
CA LYS A 184 0.84 -8.39 8.38
C LYS A 184 -0.49 -9.10 8.55
N ARG A 185 -0.66 -10.23 7.85
CA ARG A 185 -1.81 -11.11 8.05
C ARG A 185 -1.82 -11.73 9.44
N VAL A 186 -2.98 -11.69 10.08
CA VAL A 186 -3.27 -12.34 11.35
C VAL A 186 -4.54 -13.17 11.24
N TYR A 187 -4.51 -14.34 11.88
CA TYR A 187 -5.61 -15.30 11.93
C TYR A 187 -6.09 -15.41 13.39
N PRO A 188 -7.11 -14.62 13.82
CA PRO A 188 -7.49 -14.52 15.22
C PRO A 188 -7.91 -15.84 15.86
N ASN A 189 -8.39 -16.79 15.05
CA ASN A 189 -8.90 -18.08 15.51
C ASN A 189 -7.84 -19.20 15.51
N GLY A 190 -6.56 -18.84 15.33
CA GLY A 190 -5.44 -19.78 15.37
C GLY A 190 -5.59 -20.93 14.35
N PRO A 191 -5.45 -22.20 14.77
CA PRO A 191 -5.56 -23.35 13.87
C PRO A 191 -6.94 -23.58 13.24
N ILE A 192 -7.99 -22.95 13.76
CA ILE A 192 -9.35 -23.19 13.27
C ILE A 192 -9.46 -22.72 11.82
N ALA A 193 -9.93 -23.61 10.95
CA ALA A 193 -10.03 -23.38 9.51
C ALA A 193 -8.69 -23.07 8.81
N ALA A 194 -7.53 -23.36 9.42
CA ALA A 194 -6.21 -23.07 8.86
C ALA A 194 -6.03 -23.64 7.44
N HIS A 195 -6.51 -24.86 7.20
CA HIS A 195 -6.45 -25.50 5.87
C HIS A 195 -7.35 -24.85 4.82
N VAL A 196 -8.46 -24.23 5.23
CA VAL A 196 -9.36 -23.53 4.30
C VAL A 196 -8.81 -22.14 4.01
N LEU A 197 -8.48 -21.39 5.06
CA LEU A 197 -7.90 -20.04 4.93
C LEU A 197 -6.58 -20.11 4.15
N GLY A 198 -5.74 -21.07 4.49
CA GLY A 198 -4.39 -21.20 3.95
C GLY A 198 -3.42 -20.33 4.74
N LEU A 199 -2.46 -19.74 4.04
CA LEU A 199 -1.43 -18.91 4.65
C LEU A 199 -0.89 -17.88 3.66
N THR A 200 -0.32 -16.82 4.22
CA THR A 200 0.46 -15.81 3.51
C THR A 200 1.96 -15.97 3.81
N ASN A 201 2.81 -15.44 2.95
CA ASN A 201 4.25 -15.35 3.20
C ASN A 201 4.61 -14.07 3.97
N VAL A 202 5.91 -13.86 4.20
CA VAL A 202 6.43 -12.68 4.90
C VAL A 202 6.17 -11.35 4.19
N ASP A 203 5.87 -11.38 2.90
CA ASP A 203 5.52 -10.22 2.08
C ASP A 203 4.00 -10.08 1.90
N ASN A 204 3.23 -10.74 2.77
CA ASN A 204 1.77 -10.75 2.79
C ASN A 204 1.12 -11.28 1.51
N ALA A 205 1.82 -12.08 0.70
CA ALA A 205 1.28 -12.75 -0.49
C ALA A 205 0.69 -14.11 -0.11
N GLY A 206 -0.51 -14.42 -0.58
CA GLY A 206 -1.22 -15.67 -0.35
C GLY A 206 -0.57 -16.85 -1.08
N ILE A 207 -0.17 -17.88 -0.34
CA ILE A 207 0.52 -19.04 -0.91
C ILE A 207 -0.29 -20.34 -0.85
N ALA A 208 -1.35 -20.40 -0.04
CA ALA A 208 -2.26 -21.53 0.03
C ALA A 208 -3.71 -21.11 0.31
N GLY A 209 -4.65 -22.05 0.16
CA GLY A 209 -6.05 -21.89 0.54
C GLY A 209 -6.76 -20.73 -0.13
N ILE A 210 -7.71 -20.14 0.59
CA ILE A 210 -8.45 -18.94 0.16
C ILE A 210 -7.50 -17.75 -0.02
N GLU A 211 -6.44 -17.62 0.78
CA GLU A 211 -5.48 -16.52 0.62
C GLU A 211 -4.86 -16.51 -0.78
N LYS A 212 -4.42 -17.67 -1.26
CA LYS A 212 -3.89 -17.79 -2.63
C LYS A 212 -4.96 -17.50 -3.68
N TYR A 213 -6.17 -18.01 -3.48
CA TYR A 213 -7.27 -17.74 -4.40
C TYR A 213 -7.53 -16.23 -4.55
N ILE A 214 -7.52 -15.48 -3.45
CA ILE A 214 -7.68 -14.01 -3.47
C ILE A 214 -6.57 -13.34 -4.30
N ASP A 215 -5.33 -13.78 -4.14
CA ASP A 215 -4.20 -13.25 -4.92
C ASP A 215 -4.35 -13.52 -6.42
N ASP A 216 -4.77 -14.74 -6.75
CA ASP A 216 -5.00 -15.18 -8.13
C ASP A 216 -6.21 -14.47 -8.78
N GLN A 217 -7.15 -13.92 -8.00
CA GLN A 217 -8.25 -13.09 -8.50
C GLN A 217 -7.83 -11.67 -8.93
N GLY A 218 -6.53 -11.35 -8.87
CA GLY A 218 -5.97 -10.11 -9.40
C GLY A 218 -5.36 -9.19 -8.33
N LEU A 219 -5.51 -9.51 -7.04
CA LEU A 219 -4.85 -8.76 -5.97
C LEU A 219 -3.32 -8.83 -6.12
N GLY A 220 -2.78 -10.01 -6.43
CA GLY A 220 -1.33 -10.18 -6.65
C GLY A 220 -0.81 -9.36 -7.84
N ALA A 221 -1.61 -9.20 -8.90
CA ALA A 221 -1.25 -8.37 -10.04
C ALA A 221 -1.27 -6.86 -9.70
N LEU A 222 -2.22 -6.43 -8.86
CA LEU A 222 -2.29 -5.05 -8.39
C LEU A 222 -1.10 -4.69 -7.48
N HIS A 223 -0.73 -5.59 -6.57
CA HIS A 223 0.46 -5.43 -5.73
C HIS A 223 1.75 -5.41 -6.57
N GLY A 224 1.89 -6.33 -7.53
CA GLY A 224 3.04 -6.37 -8.44
C GLY A 224 3.16 -5.14 -9.35
N ALA A 225 2.05 -4.44 -9.62
CA ALA A 225 2.03 -3.17 -10.33
C ALA A 225 2.28 -1.95 -9.43
N GLY A 226 2.44 -2.14 -8.11
CA GLY A 226 2.74 -1.09 -7.14
C GLY A 226 1.53 -0.25 -6.74
N PHE A 227 0.31 -0.77 -6.89
CA PHE A 227 -0.88 -0.07 -6.40
C PHE A 227 -0.97 -0.19 -4.87
N ASN A 228 -0.90 0.95 -4.18
CA ASN A 228 -1.16 1.03 -2.75
C ASN A 228 -2.67 0.96 -2.51
N LEU A 229 -3.18 -0.25 -2.30
CA LEU A 229 -4.54 -0.49 -1.85
C LEU A 229 -4.57 -0.45 -0.32
N SER A 230 -5.60 0.14 0.27
CA SER A 230 -5.86 0.01 1.70
C SER A 230 -6.86 -1.12 1.93
N ALA A 231 -6.74 -1.85 3.04
CA ALA A 231 -7.73 -2.85 3.44
C ALA A 231 -9.15 -2.25 3.52
N ALA A 232 -9.26 -0.98 3.94
CA ALA A 232 -10.53 -0.24 4.01
C ALA A 232 -11.19 0.01 2.64
N ASP A 233 -10.41 0.01 1.57
CA ASP A 233 -10.92 0.21 0.20
C ASP A 233 -11.42 -1.11 -0.42
N MET A 234 -11.14 -2.24 0.23
CA MET A 234 -11.48 -3.57 -0.27
C MET A 234 -12.69 -4.14 0.46
N LYS A 235 -13.60 -4.77 -0.30
CA LYS A 235 -14.74 -5.47 0.28
C LYS A 235 -14.25 -6.76 0.94
N PRO A 236 -14.73 -7.09 2.16
CA PRO A 236 -14.40 -8.35 2.80
C PRO A 236 -14.83 -9.55 1.96
N VAL A 237 -14.01 -10.60 1.98
CA VAL A 237 -14.31 -11.89 1.37
C VAL A 237 -15.11 -12.72 2.36
N ARG A 238 -16.38 -12.96 2.04
CA ARG A 238 -17.26 -13.79 2.86
C ARG A 238 -17.17 -15.26 2.44
N LEU A 239 -16.87 -16.12 3.40
CA LEU A 239 -16.88 -17.57 3.22
C LEU A 239 -18.25 -18.17 3.59
N SER A 240 -18.51 -19.38 3.08
CA SER A 240 -19.66 -20.19 3.49
C SER A 240 -19.49 -20.82 4.88
N LEU A 241 -18.26 -20.83 5.40
CA LEU A 241 -17.93 -21.40 6.69
C LEU A 241 -18.69 -20.70 7.82
N ASP A 242 -19.11 -21.50 8.79
CA ASP A 242 -19.52 -21.05 10.11
C ASP A 242 -18.40 -21.37 11.10
N LEU A 243 -17.85 -20.33 11.73
CA LEU A 243 -16.72 -20.47 12.66
C LEU A 243 -17.06 -21.37 13.85
N LYS A 244 -18.29 -21.26 14.39
CA LYS A 244 -18.72 -22.00 15.58
C LYS A 244 -18.91 -23.47 15.26
N VAL A 245 -19.52 -23.76 14.11
CA VAL A 245 -19.69 -25.15 13.64
C VAL A 245 -18.32 -25.77 13.31
N THR A 246 -17.42 -25.01 12.69
CA THR A 246 -16.06 -25.48 12.39
C THR A 246 -15.27 -25.80 13.65
N TYR A 247 -15.39 -24.95 14.68
CA TYR A 247 -14.80 -25.22 15.98
C TYR A 247 -15.35 -26.50 16.62
N ALA A 248 -16.68 -26.65 16.68
CA ALA A 248 -17.32 -27.83 17.25
C ALA A 248 -16.90 -29.12 16.53
N LEU A 249 -16.86 -29.11 15.19
CA LEU A 249 -16.39 -30.24 14.39
C LEU A 249 -14.93 -30.58 14.72
N ARG A 250 -14.06 -29.57 14.76
CA ARG A 250 -12.64 -29.76 15.07
C ARG A 250 -12.44 -30.35 16.46
N ASP A 251 -13.18 -29.88 17.46
CA ASP A 251 -13.09 -30.37 18.84
C ASP A 251 -13.49 -31.85 18.94
N GLU A 252 -14.61 -32.23 18.32
CA GLU A 252 -15.05 -33.64 18.26
C GLU A 252 -14.05 -34.54 17.54
N LEU A 253 -13.44 -34.06 16.45
CA LEU A 253 -12.38 -34.81 15.75
C LEU A 253 -11.13 -34.99 16.62
N LEU A 254 -10.72 -33.96 17.38
CA LEU A 254 -9.61 -34.06 18.34
C LEU A 254 -9.90 -35.08 19.44
N GLN A 255 -11.10 -35.04 20.02
CA GLN A 255 -11.54 -36.03 21.00
C GLN A 255 -11.55 -37.45 20.40
N GLY A 256 -12.00 -37.59 19.15
CA GLY A 256 -11.97 -38.84 18.39
C GLY A 256 -10.55 -39.39 18.21
N ILE A 257 -9.61 -38.56 17.76
CA ILE A 257 -8.19 -38.93 17.65
C ILE A 257 -7.65 -39.41 19.01
N ALA A 258 -7.91 -38.65 20.08
CA ALA A 258 -7.40 -38.97 21.40
C ALA A 258 -7.97 -40.28 21.97
N LYS A 259 -9.27 -40.52 21.75
CA LYS A 259 -10.01 -41.70 22.20
C LYS A 259 -9.60 -42.97 21.45
N TYR A 260 -9.53 -42.89 20.12
CA TYR A 260 -9.27 -44.05 19.26
C TYR A 260 -7.79 -44.23 18.91
N LYS A 261 -6.92 -43.32 19.36
CA LYS A 261 -5.49 -43.28 19.00
C LYS A 261 -5.28 -43.29 17.49
N ALA A 262 -6.14 -42.56 16.77
CA ALA A 262 -6.05 -42.43 15.33
C ALA A 262 -4.85 -41.54 14.95
N ASN A 263 -4.23 -41.80 13.80
CA ASN A 263 -3.13 -40.95 13.31
C ASN A 263 -3.63 -39.61 12.76
N ALA A 264 -4.86 -39.58 12.25
CA ALA A 264 -5.47 -38.43 11.61
C ALA A 264 -6.99 -38.56 11.61
N ALA A 265 -7.67 -37.43 11.46
CA ALA A 265 -9.11 -37.38 11.31
C ALA A 265 -9.50 -36.18 10.45
N ALA A 266 -10.61 -36.29 9.72
CA ALA A 266 -11.09 -35.21 8.89
C ALA A 266 -12.61 -35.27 8.78
N GLY A 267 -13.26 -34.12 8.63
CA GLY A 267 -14.69 -34.02 8.47
C GLY A 267 -15.09 -32.74 7.75
N ALA A 268 -16.21 -32.82 7.03
CA ALA A 268 -16.88 -31.66 6.43
C ALA A 268 -18.38 -31.73 6.74
N ILE A 269 -18.99 -30.56 6.88
CA ILE A 269 -20.44 -30.39 7.01
C ILE A 269 -20.89 -29.52 5.85
N LEU A 270 -21.87 -30.00 5.10
CA LEU A 270 -22.42 -29.31 3.93
C LEU A 270 -23.89 -28.98 4.13
N ASP A 271 -24.32 -27.86 3.58
CA ASP A 271 -25.73 -27.56 3.38
C ASP A 271 -26.25 -28.34 2.17
N VAL A 272 -27.26 -29.19 2.39
CA VAL A 272 -27.82 -30.08 1.37
C VAL A 272 -28.59 -29.35 0.28
N ASN A 273 -29.08 -28.14 0.55
CA ASN A 273 -29.88 -27.37 -0.40
C ASN A 273 -29.00 -26.46 -1.26
N THR A 274 -27.93 -25.90 -0.70
CA THR A 274 -27.06 -24.92 -1.38
C THR A 274 -25.74 -25.52 -1.87
N GLY A 275 -25.31 -26.65 -1.30
CA GLY A 275 -23.97 -27.22 -1.54
C GLY A 275 -22.86 -26.46 -0.83
N GLU A 276 -23.18 -25.48 0.01
CA GLU A 276 -22.21 -24.71 0.78
C GLU A 276 -21.48 -25.58 1.80
N VAL A 277 -20.16 -25.42 1.91
CA VAL A 277 -19.38 -26.04 2.97
C VAL A 277 -19.50 -25.17 4.23
N ILE A 278 -20.22 -25.68 5.22
CA ILE A 278 -20.48 -24.99 6.50
C ILE A 278 -19.33 -25.17 7.48
N ALA A 279 -18.71 -26.34 7.49
CA ALA A 279 -17.51 -26.59 8.29
C ALA A 279 -16.59 -27.55 7.55
N LEU A 280 -15.28 -27.33 7.71
CA LEU A 280 -14.24 -28.21 7.21
C LEU A 280 -13.09 -28.23 8.22
N ALA A 281 -12.74 -29.42 8.70
CA ALA A 281 -11.60 -29.61 9.58
C ALA A 281 -10.81 -30.86 9.17
N SER A 282 -9.49 -30.74 9.18
CA SER A 282 -8.54 -31.83 8.92
C SER A 282 -7.48 -31.80 10.01
N LEU A 283 -7.17 -32.96 10.58
CA LEU A 283 -6.21 -33.11 11.66
C LEU A 283 -5.15 -34.17 11.28
N PRO A 284 -3.88 -33.99 11.69
CA PRO A 284 -3.35 -32.81 12.39
C PRO A 284 -3.37 -31.52 11.55
N ASP A 285 -3.60 -30.39 12.22
CA ASP A 285 -3.58 -29.04 11.66
C ASP A 285 -2.42 -28.21 12.21
N TYR A 286 -2.33 -26.95 11.79
CA TYR A 286 -1.25 -26.02 12.14
C TYR A 286 -1.82 -24.64 12.49
N ASP A 287 -1.08 -23.85 13.26
CA ASP A 287 -1.40 -22.44 13.49
C ASP A 287 -0.74 -21.56 12.41
N PRO A 288 -1.52 -20.90 11.55
CA PRO A 288 -0.99 -20.05 10.49
C PRO A 288 -0.26 -18.80 11.01
N ASN A 289 -0.40 -18.43 12.29
CA ASN A 289 0.29 -17.28 12.88
C ASN A 289 1.74 -17.58 13.31
N THR A 290 2.02 -18.82 13.68
CA THR A 290 3.28 -19.19 14.38
C THR A 290 4.13 -20.17 13.58
N ALA A 291 3.52 -21.02 12.75
CA ALA A 291 4.20 -22.19 12.22
C ALA A 291 4.05 -22.36 10.69
N ALA A 292 4.54 -21.37 9.93
CA ALA A 292 4.64 -21.51 8.47
C ALA A 292 5.44 -22.76 8.03
N ALA A 293 6.38 -23.22 8.86
CA ALA A 293 7.11 -24.47 8.64
C ALA A 293 6.23 -25.72 8.86
N GLU A 294 5.32 -25.70 9.83
CA GLU A 294 4.37 -26.79 10.05
C GLU A 294 3.34 -26.88 8.93
N ALA A 295 2.98 -25.76 8.30
CA ALA A 295 2.12 -25.78 7.11
C ALA A 295 2.75 -26.51 5.91
N LEU A 296 4.09 -26.62 5.89
CA LEU A 296 4.85 -27.34 4.85
C LEU A 296 5.11 -28.81 5.25
N ASP A 297 4.68 -29.23 6.43
CA ASP A 297 4.78 -30.61 6.85
C ASP A 297 3.84 -31.49 6.02
N LYS A 298 4.35 -32.64 5.58
CA LYS A 298 3.59 -33.64 4.84
C LYS A 298 2.46 -34.23 5.67
N ASP A 299 2.58 -34.20 6.99
CA ASP A 299 1.56 -34.73 7.89
C ASP A 299 0.42 -33.74 8.14
N HIS A 300 0.61 -32.45 7.82
CA HIS A 300 -0.38 -31.37 8.03
C HIS A 300 -1.19 -31.02 6.77
N ILE A 301 -1.33 -31.96 5.84
CA ILE A 301 -2.15 -31.75 4.64
C ILE A 301 -3.64 -31.59 4.98
N ASN A 302 -4.36 -30.85 4.13
CA ASN A 302 -5.81 -30.89 4.11
C ASN A 302 -6.27 -32.24 3.53
N ARG A 303 -6.66 -33.16 4.41
CA ARG A 303 -7.01 -34.53 4.03
C ARG A 303 -8.32 -34.63 3.24
N LEU A 304 -9.20 -33.63 3.31
CA LEU A 304 -10.46 -33.63 2.56
C LEU A 304 -10.28 -33.23 1.10
N THR A 305 -9.26 -32.42 0.80
CA THR A 305 -9.01 -31.94 -0.57
C THR A 305 -7.84 -32.65 -1.25
N VAL A 306 -6.83 -33.08 -0.48
CA VAL A 306 -5.63 -33.72 -1.00
C VAL A 306 -5.62 -35.23 -0.75
N GLY A 307 -6.31 -35.70 0.30
CA GLY A 307 -6.33 -37.11 0.66
C GLY A 307 -7.11 -37.96 -0.34
N VAL A 308 -6.54 -39.12 -0.69
CA VAL A 308 -7.19 -40.12 -1.55
C VAL A 308 -7.44 -41.36 -0.71
N TYR A 309 -8.70 -41.80 -0.65
CA TYR A 309 -9.14 -42.94 0.15
C TYR A 309 -10.10 -43.83 -0.66
N GLU A 310 -10.09 -45.12 -0.37
CA GLU A 310 -11.10 -46.04 -0.88
C GLU A 310 -12.39 -45.89 -0.06
N MET A 311 -13.53 -45.68 -0.73
CA MET A 311 -14.79 -45.34 -0.07
C MET A 311 -15.44 -46.51 0.68
N GLY A 312 -15.09 -47.75 0.32
CA GLY A 312 -15.65 -48.95 0.96
C GLY A 312 -17.18 -48.93 0.97
N SER A 313 -17.78 -49.27 2.11
CA SER A 313 -19.23 -49.38 2.27
C SER A 313 -20.00 -48.05 2.38
N THR A 314 -19.35 -46.91 2.12
CA THR A 314 -20.03 -45.59 2.12
C THR A 314 -20.60 -45.18 0.76
N PHE A 315 -20.38 -46.01 -0.27
CA PHE A 315 -20.92 -45.88 -1.63
C PHE A 315 -21.76 -47.13 -1.97
#